data_AF-A0A2V5QF14-F1
#
_entry.id   AF-A0A2V5QF14-F1
#
_cell.length_a   1.000
_cell.length_b   1.000
_cell.length_c   1.000
_cell.angle_alpha   90.00
_cell.angle_beta   90.00
_cell.angle_gamma   90.00
#
_symmetry.space_group_name_H-M   'P 1'
#
loop_
_entity.id
_entity.type
_entity.pdbx_description
1 polymer ?
#
loop_
_entity_poly.entity_id
_entity_poly.type
_entity_poly.pdbx_seq_one_letter_code
_entity_poly.pdbx_strand_id
1 'polypeptide(L)'
;MGRKAGLSDEKLRAVRGDDMTSSNDTERLVIELADAMAETPSNVSDDLYARLRDQFSEEQLLQLGGQIAFENYRARFNRIFNVESDNLYTLHTDQSRESR
;
A
#
# COMPACT_ATOMS: atom_id res chain seq x y z
N MET A 1 -9.31 -4.22 5.98
CA MET A 1 -10.07 -3.47 4.95
C MET A 1 -9.95 -4.10 3.56
N GLY A 2 -8.75 -4.41 3.05
CA GLY A 2 -8.55 -4.92 1.69
C GLY A 2 -9.42 -6.12 1.25
N ARG A 3 -9.54 -7.18 2.07
CA ARG A 3 -10.46 -8.31 1.76
C ARG A 3 -11.92 -7.88 1.59
N LYS A 4 -12.41 -6.97 2.45
CA LYS A 4 -13.78 -6.43 2.34
C LYS A 4 -13.98 -5.59 1.08
N ALA A 5 -12.90 -5.03 0.54
CA ALA A 5 -12.88 -4.30 -0.73
C ALA A 5 -12.67 -5.23 -1.96
N GLY A 6 -12.61 -6.55 -1.77
CA GLY A 6 -12.48 -7.52 -2.86
C GLY A 6 -11.05 -7.84 -3.29
N LEU A 7 -10.02 -7.39 -2.55
CA LEU A 7 -8.64 -7.77 -2.85
C LEU A 7 -8.37 -9.24 -2.54
N SER A 8 -7.71 -9.93 -3.48
CA SER A 8 -7.33 -11.34 -3.30
C SER A 8 -6.23 -11.50 -2.26
N ASP A 9 -6.17 -12.67 -1.63
CA ASP A 9 -5.12 -13.00 -0.67
C ASP A 9 -3.72 -13.04 -1.30
N GLU A 10 -3.66 -13.28 -2.61
CA GLU A 10 -2.43 -13.16 -3.40
C GLU A 10 -1.97 -11.70 -3.46
N LYS A 11 -2.84 -10.78 -3.90
CA LYS A 11 -2.53 -9.34 -3.94
C LYS A 11 -2.18 -8.78 -2.55
N LEU A 12 -2.89 -9.19 -1.51
CA LEU A 12 -2.61 -8.75 -0.14
C LEU A 12 -1.24 -9.23 0.37
N ARG A 13 -0.79 -10.42 -0.07
CA ARG A 13 0.56 -10.92 0.26
C ARG A 13 1.63 -10.24 -0.58
N ALA A 14 1.35 -10.04 -1.88
CA ALA A 14 2.21 -9.35 -2.83
C ALA A 14 2.64 -7.97 -2.32
N VAL A 15 1.70 -7.17 -1.80
CA VAL A 15 1.98 -5.81 -1.28
C VAL A 15 3.00 -5.78 -0.13
N ARG A 16 3.15 -6.88 0.63
CA ARG A 16 4.17 -6.94 1.71
C ARG A 16 5.57 -7.26 1.19
N GLY A 17 5.68 -7.90 0.03
CA GLY A 17 6.96 -8.24 -0.60
C GLY A 17 7.19 -7.40 -1.86
N ASP A 18 8.22 -7.77 -2.63
CA ASP A 18 8.52 -7.12 -3.92
C ASP A 18 7.78 -7.77 -5.10
N ASP A 19 6.95 -8.78 -4.85
CA ASP A 19 6.26 -9.53 -5.90
C ASP A 19 4.99 -8.83 -6.37
N MET A 20 5.13 -7.88 -7.29
CA MET A 20 4.02 -7.14 -7.90
C MET A 20 3.44 -7.83 -9.15
N THR A 21 3.72 -9.11 -9.38
CA THR A 21 3.29 -9.82 -10.60
C THR A 21 1.77 -9.84 -10.79
N SER A 22 1.01 -9.90 -9.68
CA SER A 22 -0.46 -9.88 -9.66
C SER A 22 -1.08 -8.49 -9.81
N SER A 23 -0.28 -7.41 -9.71
CA SER A 23 -0.72 -6.02 -9.81
C SER A 23 -0.60 -5.51 -11.25
N ASN A 24 -1.61 -4.76 -11.72
CA ASN A 24 -1.55 -4.07 -13.02
C ASN A 24 -0.70 -2.79 -12.95
N ASP A 25 -0.44 -2.15 -14.09
CA ASP A 25 0.43 -0.98 -14.17
C ASP A 25 -0.07 0.21 -13.35
N THR A 26 -1.39 0.43 -13.31
CA THR A 26 -2.01 1.49 -12.49
C THR A 26 -1.84 1.20 -10.99
N GLU A 27 -2.05 -0.04 -10.56
CA GLU A 27 -1.86 -0.46 -9.17
C GLU A 27 -0.40 -0.28 -8.74
N ARG A 28 0.55 -0.70 -9.59
CA ARG A 28 1.99 -0.52 -9.33
C ARG A 28 2.37 0.96 -9.21
N LEU A 29 1.83 1.81 -10.08
CA LEU A 29 2.10 3.26 -10.05
C LEU A 29 1.57 3.92 -8.76
N VAL A 30 0.40 3.49 -8.27
CA VAL A 30 -0.14 3.99 -6.99
C VAL A 30 0.66 3.48 -5.80
N ILE A 31 1.18 2.24 -5.85
CA ILE A 31 2.07 1.69 -4.83
C ILE A 31 3.40 2.48 -4.80
N GLU A 32 3.99 2.76 -5.96
CA GLU A 32 5.21 3.58 -6.08
C GLU A 32 5.02 4.99 -5.48
N LEU A 33 3.86 5.62 -5.71
CA LEU A 33 3.50 6.88 -5.05
C LEU A 33 3.40 6.71 -3.52
N ALA A 34 2.77 5.64 -3.04
CA ALA A 34 2.63 5.39 -1.61
C ALA A 34 3.97 5.20 -0.91
N ASP A 35 4.90 4.48 -1.55
CA ASP A 35 6.26 4.27 -1.06
C ASP A 35 7.02 5.60 -0.99
N ALA A 36 7.04 6.37 -2.08
CA ALA A 36 7.68 7.70 -2.14
C ALA A 36 7.14 8.69 -1.09
N MET A 37 5.84 8.61 -0.78
CA MET A 37 5.20 9.42 0.26
C MET A 37 5.49 8.92 1.69
N ALA A 38 5.81 7.64 1.86
CA ALA A 38 6.14 7.03 3.15
C ALA A 38 7.62 7.22 3.56
N GLU A 39 8.51 7.49 2.60
CA GLU A 39 9.92 7.79 2.86
C GLU A 39 10.14 8.98 3.81
N THR A 40 11.32 9.04 4.43
CA THR A 40 11.74 10.15 5.29
C THR A 40 13.20 10.52 4.97
N PRO A 41 13.45 11.63 4.25
CA PRO A 41 12.46 12.59 3.73
C PRO A 41 11.58 11.98 2.63
N SER A 42 10.32 12.42 2.54
CA SER A 42 9.44 12.04 1.43
C SER A 42 9.87 12.76 0.15
N ASN A 43 9.87 12.04 -0.98
CA ASN A 43 10.27 12.60 -2.26
C ASN A 43 9.47 11.97 -3.42
N VAL A 44 8.48 12.70 -3.93
CA VAL A 44 7.79 12.35 -5.19
C VAL A 44 8.52 13.04 -6.33
N SER A 45 9.25 12.27 -7.14
CA SER A 45 10.03 12.80 -8.26
C SER A 45 9.13 13.39 -9.36
N ASP A 46 9.66 14.33 -10.14
CA ASP A 46 8.94 14.91 -11.29
C ASP A 46 8.55 13.85 -12.33
N ASP A 47 9.38 12.83 -12.54
CA ASP A 47 9.10 11.69 -13.43
C ASP A 47 7.90 10.87 -12.94
N LEU A 48 7.88 10.52 -11.65
CA LEU A 48 6.77 9.81 -11.04
C LEU A 48 5.48 10.65 -11.11
N TYR A 49 5.59 11.94 -10.82
CA TYR A 49 4.45 12.86 -10.91
C TYR A 49 3.90 12.99 -12.34
N ALA A 50 4.77 13.04 -13.35
CA ALA A 50 4.37 13.07 -14.75
C ALA A 50 3.61 11.79 -15.15
N ARG A 51 4.16 10.62 -14.83
CA ARG A 51 3.50 9.31 -15.06
C ARG A 51 2.14 9.21 -14.37
N LEU A 52 2.02 9.79 -13.17
CA LEU A 52 0.76 9.88 -12.44
C LEU A 52 -0.28 10.78 -13.13
N ARG A 53 0.13 11.93 -13.67
CA ARG A 53 -0.80 12.84 -14.39
C ARG A 53 -1.27 12.28 -15.73
N ASP A 54 -0.54 11.36 -16.34
CA ASP A 54 -0.98 10.66 -17.54
C ASP A 54 -2.14 9.68 -17.26
N GLN A 55 -2.26 9.18 -16.02
CA GLN A 55 -3.27 8.18 -15.63
C GLN A 55 -4.41 8.76 -14.80
N PHE A 56 -4.17 9.85 -14.09
CA PHE A 56 -5.11 10.40 -13.10
C PHE A 56 -5.36 11.89 -13.30
N SER A 57 -6.61 12.29 -13.07
CA SER A 57 -6.97 13.70 -12.94
C SER A 57 -6.35 14.32 -11.69
N GLU A 58 -6.36 15.64 -11.62
CA GLU A 58 -5.86 16.36 -10.45
C GLU A 58 -6.66 16.03 -9.19
N GLU A 59 -7.98 15.93 -9.32
CA GLU A 59 -8.89 15.57 -8.23
C GLU A 59 -8.64 14.15 -7.74
N GLN A 60 -8.35 13.21 -8.65
CA GLN A 60 -8.00 11.84 -8.30
C GLN A 60 -6.67 11.78 -7.55
N LEU A 61 -5.66 12.54 -7.98
CA LEU A 61 -4.37 12.61 -7.29
C LEU A 61 -4.48 13.28 -5.93
N LEU A 62 -5.33 14.31 -5.80
CA LEU A 62 -5.63 14.93 -4.52
C LEU A 62 -6.22 13.92 -3.53
N GLN A 63 -7.16 13.09 -3.99
CA GLN A 63 -7.76 12.03 -3.17
C GLN A 63 -6.76 10.94 -2.80
N LEU A 64 -5.95 10.47 -3.76
CA LEU A 64 -4.92 9.45 -3.53
C LEU A 64 -3.88 9.95 -2.52
N GLY A 65 -3.30 11.13 -2.75
CA GLY A 65 -2.32 11.73 -1.86
C GLY A 65 -2.89 12.00 -0.48
N GLY A 66 -4.13 12.47 -0.38
CA GLY A 66 -4.83 12.67 0.88
C GLY A 66 -4.99 11.38 1.69
N GLN A 67 -5.39 10.28 1.04
CA GLN A 67 -5.53 8.98 1.69
C GLN A 67 -4.18 8.44 2.18
N ILE A 68 -3.14 8.51 1.34
CA ILE A 68 -1.79 8.06 1.68
C ILE A 68 -1.22 8.87 2.86
N ALA A 69 -1.35 10.20 2.81
CA ALA A 69 -0.92 11.08 3.88
C ALA A 69 -1.65 10.77 5.21
N PHE A 70 -2.95 10.46 5.15
CA PHE A 70 -3.73 10.07 6.32
C PHE A 70 -3.26 8.75 6.94
N GLU A 71 -2.93 7.74 6.13
CA GLU A 71 -2.37 6.48 6.62
C GLU A 71 -0.97 6.70 7.22
N ASN A 72 -0.14 7.56 6.62
CA ASN A 72 1.17 7.93 7.16
C ASN A 72 1.06 8.70 8.49
N TYR A 73 0.03 9.53 8.68
CA TYR A 73 -0.30 10.13 9.97
C TYR A 73 -0.70 9.07 10.99
N ARG A 74 -1.62 8.17 10.64
CA ARG A 74 -2.08 7.08 11.53
C ARG A 74 -0.95 6.17 11.95
N ALA A 75 -0.03 5.83 11.05
CA ALA A 75 1.14 5.01 11.37
C ALA A 75 2.02 5.65 12.45
N ARG A 76 2.30 6.95 12.33
CA ARG A 76 3.09 7.70 13.34
C ARG A 76 2.33 7.86 14.65
N PHE A 77 1.03 8.18 14.59
CA PHE A 77 0.17 8.30 15.76
C PHE A 77 0.10 6.98 16.55
N ASN A 78 -0.17 5.87 15.86
CA ASN A 78 -0.24 4.54 16.48
C ASN A 78 1.07 4.16 17.17
N ARG A 79 2.22 4.55 16.60
CA ARG A 79 3.54 4.31 17.21
C ARG A 79 3.76 5.08 18.51
N ILE A 80 3.23 6.30 18.64
CA ILE A 80 3.33 7.11 19.88
C ILE A 80 2.61 6.41 21.03
N PHE A 81 1.43 5.87 20.76
CA PHE A 81 0.55 5.29 21.79
C PHE A 81 0.65 3.76 21.89
N ASN A 82 1.60 3.13 21.19
CA ASN A 82 1.74 1.68 21.09
C ASN A 82 0.41 0.98 20.81
N VAL A 83 -0.34 1.51 19.83
CA VAL A 83 -1.63 0.92 19.42
C VAL A 83 -1.34 -0.38 18.68
N GLU A 84 -1.80 -1.50 19.25
CA GLU A 84 -1.62 -2.84 18.70
C GLU A 84 -2.74 -3.22 17.71
N SER A 85 -2.59 -4.38 17.07
CA SER A 85 -3.62 -4.96 16.20
C SER A 85 -4.81 -5.44 17.01
N ASP A 86 -6.03 -5.17 16.52
CA ASP A 86 -7.27 -5.75 17.07
C ASP A 86 -7.42 -7.26 16.78
N ASN A 87 -6.40 -7.90 16.19
CA ASN A 87 -6.35 -9.33 15.86
C ASN A 87 -7.49 -9.84 14.96
N LEU A 88 -8.17 -8.94 14.25
CA LEU A 88 -9.20 -9.27 13.27
C LEU A 88 -8.64 -9.94 12.00
N TYR A 89 -7.33 -9.85 11.78
CA TYR A 89 -6.63 -10.52 10.69
C TYR A 89 -5.50 -11.38 11.26
N THR A 90 -5.53 -12.66 10.93
CA THR A 90 -4.46 -13.62 11.16
C THR A 90 -3.96 -14.14 9.81
N LEU A 91 -2.64 -14.19 9.67
CA LEU A 91 -2.01 -14.77 8.49
C LEU A 91 -2.13 -16.30 8.61
N HIS A 92 -2.96 -16.91 7.78
CA HIS A 92 -2.94 -18.35 7.61
C HIS A 92 -1.71 -18.70 6.75
N THR A 93 -0.59 -19.00 7.40
CA THR A 93 0.52 -19.69 6.76
C THR A 93 0.09 -21.12 6.48
N ASP A 94 -0.11 -21.44 5.21
CA ASP A 94 -0.36 -22.80 4.76
C ASP A 94 0.83 -23.70 5.14
N GLN A 95 0.64 -24.58 6.13
CA GLN A 95 1.66 -25.54 6.61
C GLN A 95 1.86 -26.73 5.67
N SER A 96 1.61 -26.56 4.37
CA SER A 96 1.70 -27.64 3.37
C SER A 96 3.11 -27.85 2.79
N ARG A 97 4.17 -27.30 3.40
CA ARG A 97 5.56 -27.41 2.91
C ARG A 97 6.56 -28.11 3.85
N GLU A 98 6.13 -28.64 4.99
CA GLU A 98 7.00 -29.38 5.94
C GLU A 98 6.70 -30.89 6.02
N SER A 99 6.09 -31.50 4.99
CA SER A 99 6.05 -32.95 4.85
C SER A 99 6.47 -33.41 3.45
N ARG A 100 7.77 -33.33 3.18
CA ARG A 100 8.42 -34.23 2.21
C ARG A 100 9.85 -34.51 2.60
#